data_AF-A0A7C0YN60-F1
#
_entry.id   AF-A0A7C0YN60-F1
#
_cell.length_a   1.000
_cell.length_b   1.000
_cell.length_c   1.000
_cell.angle_alpha   90.00
_cell.angle_beta   90.00
_cell.angle_gamma   90.00
#
_symmetry.space_group_name_H-M   'P 1'
#
loop_
_entity.id
_entity.type
_entity.pdbx_description
1 polymer ?
#
loop_
_entity_poly.entity_id
_entity_poly.type
_entity_poly.pdbx_seq_one_letter_code
_entity_poly.pdbx_strand_id
1 'polypeptide(L)' 'PIVVIKVGDRTLLVDGHHRALAAHRMGMKTLAAYVIHVKEDIKLGIEKTADKMGVYTLDDIKMTEDTFKEIAEIIESK' A
#
# COMPACT_ATOMS: atom_id res chain seq x y z
N PRO A 1 4.69 10.50 2.08
CA PRO A 1 5.28 9.63 1.04
C PRO A 1 5.10 8.16 1.47
N ILE A 2 4.82 7.26 0.53
CA ILE A 2 4.73 5.81 0.81
C ILE A 2 6.08 5.12 0.55
N VAL A 3 6.25 3.88 0.99
CA VAL A 3 7.42 3.07 0.65
C VAL A 3 6.96 1.85 -0.12
N VAL A 4 7.60 1.61 -1.27
CA VAL A 4 7.30 0.48 -2.13
C VAL A 4 8.57 -0.27 -2.49
N ILE A 5 8.43 -1.57 -2.73
CA ILE A 5 9.47 -2.41 -3.34
C ILE A 5 9.08 -2.71 -4.78
N LYS A 6 9.99 -2.47 -5.73
CA LYS A 6 9.86 -2.92 -7.13
C LYS A 6 10.70 -4.18 -7.30
N VAL A 7 10.06 -5.29 -7.68
CA VAL A 7 10.70 -6.60 -7.90
C VAL A 7 10.08 -7.27 -9.12
N GLY A 8 10.91 -7.50 -10.14
CA GLY A 8 10.41 -7.83 -11.49
C GLY A 8 9.35 -6.81 -11.94
N ASP A 9 8.20 -7.30 -12.38
CA ASP A 9 7.07 -6.45 -12.79
C ASP A 9 6.17 -6.01 -11.61
N ARG A 10 6.36 -6.59 -10.43
CA ARG A 10 5.50 -6.36 -9.26
C ARG A 10 5.94 -5.14 -8.48
N THR A 11 4.96 -4.43 -7.93
CA THR A 11 5.18 -3.32 -6.98
C THR A 11 4.46 -3.66 -5.67
N LEU A 12 5.20 -3.75 -4.59
CA LEU A 12 4.71 -4.13 -3.27
C LEU A 12 4.69 -2.90 -2.37
N LEU A 13 3.52 -2.54 -1.83
CA LEU A 13 3.41 -1.52 -0.79
C LEU A 13 3.91 -2.12 0.53
N VAL A 14 4.92 -1.50 1.14
CA VAL A 14 5.51 -2.01 2.39
C VAL A 14 5.25 -1.09 3.58
N ASP A 15 5.09 0.21 3.33
CA ASP A 15 4.70 1.16 4.36
C ASP A 15 3.86 2.31 3.77
N GLY A 16 2.99 2.88 4.61
CA GLY A 16 2.07 3.95 4.25
C GLY A 16 0.70 3.47 3.77
N HIS A 17 0.23 2.31 4.21
CA HIS A 17 -1.07 1.73 3.85
C HIS A 17 -2.24 2.69 4.05
N HIS A 18 -2.32 3.41 5.18
CA HIS A 18 -3.41 4.36 5.43
C HIS A 18 -3.37 5.53 4.43
N ARG A 19 -2.17 6.02 4.09
CA ARG A 19 -1.98 7.10 3.10
C ARG A 19 -2.31 6.62 1.68
N ALA A 20 -1.89 5.41 1.32
CA ALA A 20 -2.21 4.81 0.03
C ALA A 20 -3.72 4.60 -0.12
N LEU A 21 -4.38 4.08 0.92
CA LEU A 21 -5.82 3.86 0.95
C LEU A 21 -6.60 5.17 0.92
N ALA A 22 -6.19 6.19 1.66
CA ALA A 22 -6.78 7.52 1.61
C ALA A 22 -6.67 8.13 0.20
N ALA A 23 -5.48 8.11 -0.40
CA ALA A 23 -5.26 8.61 -1.75
C ALA A 23 -6.12 7.87 -2.80
N HIS A 24 -6.23 6.54 -2.70
CA HIS A 24 -7.10 5.72 -3.54
C HIS A 24 -8.57 6.11 -3.41
N ARG A 25 -9.06 6.30 -2.17
CA ARG A 25 -10.44 6.75 -1.90
C ARG A 25 -10.73 8.17 -2.42
N MET A 26 -9.73 9.05 -2.43
CA MET A 26 -9.82 10.38 -3.03
C MET A 26 -9.73 10.37 -4.56
N GLY A 27 -9.60 9.20 -5.19
CA GLY A 27 -9.47 9.08 -6.65
C GLY A 27 -8.11 9.56 -7.19
N MET A 28 -7.09 9.67 -6.34
CA MET A 28 -5.75 10.05 -6.78
C MET A 28 -5.13 8.93 -7.59
N LYS A 29 -4.63 9.26 -8.79
CA LYS A 29 -3.98 8.27 -9.69
C LYS A 29 -2.51 8.01 -9.35
N THR A 30 -1.86 8.93 -8.63
CA THR A 30 -0.44 8.86 -8.32
C THR A 30 -0.16 9.32 -6.90
N LEU A 31 0.87 8.75 -6.27
CA LEU A 31 1.31 9.10 -4.92
C LEU A 31 2.84 9.06 -4.86
N ALA A 32 3.45 10.02 -4.17
CA ALA A 32 4.89 10.08 -4.01
C ALA A 32 5.40 8.89 -3.17
N ALA A 33 6.42 8.20 -3.66
CA ALA A 33 6.95 6.99 -3.07
C ALA A 33 8.49 6.98 -2.99
N TYR A 34 9.02 6.41 -1.92
CA TYR A 34 10.40 5.91 -1.90
C TYR A 34 10.39 4.49 -2.48
N VAL A 35 11.22 4.24 -3.50
CA VAL A 35 11.23 2.98 -4.25
C VAL A 35 12.52 2.22 -3.95
N ILE A 36 12.38 1.02 -3.40
CA ILE A 36 13.47 0.07 -3.23
C ILE A 36 13.45 -0.86 -4.44
N HIS A 37 14.55 -0.91 -5.19
CA HIS A 37 14.69 -1.77 -6.36
C HIS A 37 15.39 -3.08 -5.99
N VAL A 38 14.73 -4.21 -6.25
CA VAL A 38 15.33 -5.55 -6.15
C VAL A 38 15.70 -5.99 -7.58
N LYS A 39 16.96 -6.40 -7.78
CA LYS A 39 17.47 -6.74 -9.10
C LYS A 39 16.97 -8.10 -9.58
N GLU A 40 16.96 -9.08 -8.68
CA GLU A 40 16.51 -10.43 -8.99
C GLU A 40 14.98 -10.52 -8.92
N ASP A 41 14.35 -11.17 -9.90
CA ASP A 41 12.92 -11.46 -9.82
C ASP A 41 12.66 -12.64 -8.87
N ILE A 42 12.60 -12.30 -7.58
CA ILE A 42 12.38 -13.25 -6.50
C ILE A 42 11.10 -12.93 -5.75
N LYS A 43 10.38 -13.96 -5.33
CA LYS A 43 9.18 -13.80 -4.50
C LYS A 43 9.57 -13.52 -3.05
N LEU A 44 9.26 -12.30 -2.58
CA LEU A 44 9.66 -11.83 -1.25
C LEU A 44 8.81 -12.48 -0.15
N GLY A 45 9.35 -12.54 1.07
CA GLY A 45 8.64 -13.08 2.23
C GLY A 45 7.32 -12.35 2.51
N ILE A 46 7.31 -11.02 2.40
CA ILE A 46 6.12 -10.19 2.55
C ILE A 46 5.02 -10.53 1.55
N GLU A 47 5.41 -10.87 0.31
CA GLU A 47 4.48 -11.24 -0.74
C GLU A 47 3.90 -12.64 -0.48
N LYS A 48 4.73 -13.58 -0.03
CA LYS A 48 4.26 -14.92 0.38
C LYS A 48 3.25 -14.84 1.53
N THR A 49 3.44 -13.90 2.45
CA THR A 49 2.49 -13.65 3.54
C THR A 49 1.18 -13.08 3.00
N ALA A 50 1.27 -12.09 2.11
CA ALA A 50 0.11 -11.48 1.48
C ALA A 50 -0.74 -12.50 0.69
N ASP A 51 -0.10 -13.42 -0.06
CA ASP A 51 -0.80 -14.51 -0.75
C ASP A 51 -1.62 -15.39 0.21
N LYS A 52 -1.00 -15.78 1.34
CA LYS A 52 -1.66 -16.63 2.34
C LYS A 52 -2.85 -15.93 3.00
N MET A 53 -2.82 -14.61 3.04
CA MET A 53 -3.88 -13.78 3.58
C MET A 53 -4.93 -13.39 2.54
N GLY A 54 -4.69 -13.67 1.25
CA GLY A 54 -5.56 -13.26 0.15
C GLY A 54 -5.63 -11.74 -0.04
N VAL A 55 -4.53 -11.03 0.23
CA VAL A 55 -4.45 -9.56 0.12
C VAL A 55 -3.53 -9.19 -1.03
N TYR A 56 -4.06 -8.55 -2.07
CA TYR A 56 -3.31 -8.25 -3.30
C TYR A 56 -3.41 -6.79 -3.73
N THR A 57 -4.48 -6.11 -3.32
CA THR A 57 -4.82 -4.75 -3.72
C THR A 57 -5.24 -3.92 -2.52
N LEU A 58 -5.33 -2.59 -2.70
CA LEU A 58 -5.87 -1.71 -1.66
C LEU A 58 -7.33 -2.02 -1.32
N ASP A 59 -8.07 -2.64 -2.25
CA ASP A 59 -9.48 -3.00 -2.06
C ASP A 59 -9.66 -4.24 -1.16
N ASP A 60 -8.61 -5.06 -1.01
CA ASP A 60 -8.61 -6.22 -0.12
C ASP A 60 -8.40 -5.86 1.36
N ILE A 61 -8.04 -4.59 1.64
CA ILE A 61 -7.77 -4.11 3.00
C ILE A 61 -9.09 -3.93 3.76
N LYS A 62 -9.27 -4.72 4.83
CA LYS A 62 -10.38 -4.55 5.78
C LYS A 62 -10.05 -3.44 6.78
N MET A 63 -10.86 -2.39 6.80
CA MET A 63 -10.73 -1.30 7.76
C MET A 63 -11.47 -1.61 9.06
N THR A 64 -10.89 -1.20 10.18
CA THR A 64 -11.59 -1.11 11.47
C THR A 64 -12.05 0.33 11.72
N GLU A 65 -12.90 0.54 12.73
CA GLU A 65 -13.37 1.89 13.10
C GLU A 65 -12.23 2.86 13.40
N ASP A 66 -11.15 2.37 14.01
CA ASP A 66 -9.96 3.19 14.30
C ASP A 66 -9.21 3.57 13.00
N THR A 67 -9.08 2.63 12.06
CA THR A 67 -8.51 2.91 10.73
C THR A 67 -9.30 3.98 9.98
N PHE A 68 -10.63 3.99 10.12
CA PHE A 68 -11.48 5.01 9.51
C PHE A 68 -11.20 6.41 10.03
N LYS A 69 -11.03 6.58 11.36
CA LYS A 69 -10.74 7.88 11.97
C LYS A 69 -9.41 8.45 11.47
N GLU A 70 -8.37 7.61 11.44
CA GLU A 70 -7.06 8.02 10.95
C GLU A 70 -7.09 8.42 9.46
N ILE A 71 -7.83 7.69 8.64
CA ILE A 71 -7.99 8.02 7.21
C ILE A 71 -8.78 9.31 7.03
N ALA A 72 -9.84 9.54 7.81
CA ALA A 72 -10.63 10.77 7.76
C ALA A 72 -9.77 12.00 8.05
N GLU A 73 -8.91 11.95 9.08
CA GLU A 73 -7.97 13.04 9.39
C GLU A 73 -6.98 13.32 8.24
N ILE A 74 -6.49 12.27 7.57
CA ILE A 74 -5.60 12.41 6.40
C ILE A 74 -6.34 13.07 5.21
N ILE A 75 -7.63 12.79 5.05
CA ILE A 75 -8.44 13.37 3.98
C ILE A 75 -8.82 14.83 4.29
N GLU A 76 -9.20 15.12 5.54
CA GLU A 76 -9.59 16.46 6.01
C GLU A 76 -8.43 17.44 6.15
N SER A 77 -7.21 16.95 6.35
CA SER A 77 -5.99 17.78 6.41
C SER A 77 -5.50 18.30 5.04
N LYS A 78 -6.32 18.16 3.98
CA LYS A 78 -6.05 18.62 2.62
C LYS A 78 -6.99 19.72 2.14
#